data_AF-A0AAD3DS63-F1
#
_entry.id   AF-A0AAD3DS63-F1
#
_cell.length_a   1.000
_cell.length_b   1.000
_cell.length_c   1.000
_cell.angle_alpha   90.00
_cell.angle_beta   90.00
_cell.angle_gamma   90.00
#
_symmetry.space_group_name_H-M   'P 1'
#
loop_
_entity.id
_entity.type
_entity.pdbx_description
1 polymer ?
#
loop_
_entity_poly.entity_id
_entity_poly.type
_entity_poly.pdbx_seq_one_letter_code
_entity_poly.pdbx_strand_id
1 'polypeptide(L)'
;HVAPQLLADVRHLTLLTQLTLSVSCVRPYEPLVESLPYLSRTLTHLHLFLHVPSTPPPLPPPSPHSHSGGSGAGGGKLSYNQDLSPDLAPVHLAAAVSQCSRLVSLELPGEDLEGRVPMVLQALPGLTRLSARQLGPWELSQPHTALASLHLPMSWPEHLAPLLPSLPRLKTLAADLYIH
;
A
#
# COMPACT_ATOMS: atom_id res chain seq x y z
N HIS A 1 -20.65 2.02 8.57
CA HIS A 1 -21.12 1.29 7.37
C HIS A 1 -21.50 2.25 6.22
N VAL A 2 -20.65 3.24 5.89
CA VAL A 2 -20.98 4.29 4.89
C VAL A 2 -19.94 4.37 3.74
N ALA A 3 -18.86 3.59 3.79
CA ALA A 3 -17.67 3.83 2.98
C ALA A 3 -17.71 3.46 1.47
N PRO A 4 -18.37 2.38 0.99
CA PRO A 4 -18.16 1.93 -0.39
C PRO A 4 -18.87 2.79 -1.44
N GLN A 5 -20.03 3.38 -1.10
CA GLN A 5 -20.75 4.27 -2.03
C GLN A 5 -19.97 5.56 -2.29
N LEU A 6 -19.36 6.15 -1.26
CA LEU A 6 -18.59 7.38 -1.41
C LEU A 6 -17.34 7.18 -2.29
N LEU A 7 -16.68 6.01 -2.17
CA LEU A 7 -15.58 5.64 -3.07
C LEU A 7 -16.07 5.39 -4.50
N ALA A 8 -17.20 4.72 -4.65
CA ALA A 8 -17.82 4.46 -5.96
C ALA A 8 -18.28 5.76 -6.65
N ASP A 9 -18.63 6.80 -5.91
CA ASP A 9 -19.05 8.08 -6.48
C ASP A 9 -17.88 8.95 -6.93
N VAL A 10 -16.65 8.69 -6.45
CA VAL A 10 -15.44 9.41 -6.91
C VAL A 10 -15.25 9.25 -8.41
N ARG A 11 -15.66 8.13 -9.02
CA ARG A 11 -15.56 7.92 -10.49
C ARG A 11 -16.30 8.98 -11.32
N HIS A 12 -17.31 9.62 -10.74
CA HIS A 12 -18.08 10.68 -11.41
C HIS A 12 -17.37 12.05 -11.34
N LEU A 13 -16.36 12.20 -10.49
CA LEU A 13 -15.59 13.43 -10.30
C LEU A 13 -14.46 13.53 -11.33
N THR A 14 -14.81 13.56 -12.62
CA THR A 14 -13.85 13.56 -13.75
C THR A 14 -12.98 14.82 -13.85
N LEU A 15 -13.26 15.86 -13.06
CA LEU A 15 -12.43 17.07 -12.96
C LEU A 15 -11.50 17.05 -11.74
N LEU A 16 -11.55 15.99 -10.92
CA LEU A 16 -10.77 15.89 -9.70
C LEU A 16 -9.28 15.77 -10.04
N THR A 17 -8.49 16.69 -9.52
CA THR A 17 -7.03 16.72 -9.70
C THR A 17 -6.27 16.24 -8.47
N GLN A 18 -6.88 16.31 -7.30
CA GLN A 18 -6.28 15.91 -6.04
C GLN A 18 -7.26 15.06 -5.25
N LEU A 19 -6.82 13.85 -4.88
CA LEU A 19 -7.56 12.91 -4.06
C LEU A 19 -6.70 12.55 -2.85
N THR A 20 -7.16 12.98 -1.67
CA THR A 20 -6.57 12.58 -0.40
C THR A 20 -7.60 11.74 0.34
N LEU A 21 -7.28 10.48 0.58
CA LEU A 21 -8.13 9.54 1.30
C LEU A 21 -7.37 9.04 2.53
N SER A 22 -7.91 9.34 3.70
CA SER A 22 -7.52 8.70 4.95
C SER A 22 -8.63 7.74 5.33
N VAL A 23 -8.34 6.45 5.27
CA VAL A 23 -9.33 5.39 5.45
C VAL A 23 -8.79 4.39 6.47
N SER A 24 -9.48 4.30 7.59
CA SER A 24 -9.28 3.27 8.61
C SER A 24 -10.17 2.06 8.29
N CYS A 25 -9.91 1.38 7.18
CA CYS A 25 -10.70 0.22 6.79
C CYS A 25 -9.89 -1.06 6.85
N VAL A 26 -10.50 -2.07 7.47
CA VAL A 26 -10.23 -3.47 7.10
C VAL A 26 -10.72 -3.61 5.66
N ARG A 27 -9.87 -4.16 4.78
CA ARG A 27 -10.12 -4.50 3.36
C ARG A 27 -11.60 -4.76 3.03
N PRO A 28 -12.11 -4.34 1.84
CA PRO A 28 -11.35 -4.24 0.58
C PRO A 28 -11.26 -2.85 -0.09
N TYR A 29 -10.23 -2.67 -0.94
CA TYR A 29 -9.93 -1.46 -1.73
C TYR A 29 -10.59 -1.45 -3.12
N GLU A 30 -11.37 -2.46 -3.46
CA GLU A 30 -12.02 -2.63 -4.78
C GLU A 30 -12.70 -1.37 -5.32
N PRO A 31 -13.56 -0.65 -4.57
CA PRO A 31 -14.23 0.52 -5.15
C PRO A 31 -13.27 1.67 -5.49
N LEU A 32 -12.12 1.77 -4.81
CA LEU A 32 -11.08 2.75 -5.15
C LEU A 32 -10.32 2.32 -6.41
N VAL A 33 -9.92 1.04 -6.48
CA VAL A 33 -9.25 0.45 -7.64
C VAL A 33 -10.11 0.59 -8.89
N GLU A 34 -11.41 0.36 -8.79
CA GLU A 34 -12.35 0.53 -9.89
C GLU A 34 -12.49 2.00 -10.31
N SER A 35 -12.36 2.95 -9.38
CA SER A 35 -12.59 4.38 -9.65
C SER A 35 -11.37 5.09 -10.23
N LEU A 36 -10.15 4.68 -9.87
CA LEU A 36 -8.89 5.31 -10.32
C LEU A 36 -8.72 5.38 -11.85
N PRO A 37 -9.06 4.35 -12.66
CA PRO A 37 -8.98 4.42 -14.12
C PRO A 37 -9.78 5.59 -14.71
N TYR A 38 -10.92 5.93 -14.12
CA TYR A 38 -11.77 7.05 -14.58
C TYR A 38 -11.15 8.41 -14.27
N LEU A 39 -10.31 8.49 -13.23
CA LEU A 39 -9.61 9.70 -12.80
C LEU A 39 -8.22 9.84 -13.43
N SER A 40 -7.72 8.80 -14.11
CA SER A 40 -6.37 8.72 -14.69
C SER A 40 -5.94 9.94 -15.50
N ARG A 41 -6.89 10.61 -16.17
CA ARG A 41 -6.65 11.76 -17.05
C ARG A 41 -6.60 13.11 -16.34
N THR A 42 -7.01 13.18 -15.08
CA THR A 42 -7.08 14.45 -14.33
C THR A 42 -6.33 14.40 -13.01
N LEU A 43 -6.22 13.21 -12.41
CA LEU A 43 -5.57 13.02 -11.12
C LEU A 43 -4.07 13.35 -11.20
N THR A 44 -3.66 14.31 -10.38
CA THR A 44 -2.27 14.78 -10.24
C THR A 44 -1.69 14.47 -8.86
N HIS A 45 -2.53 14.43 -7.83
CA HIS A 45 -2.13 14.17 -6.46
C HIS A 45 -3.00 13.03 -5.89
N LEU A 46 -2.36 11.97 -5.41
CA LEU A 46 -3.02 10.84 -4.77
C LEU A 46 -2.33 10.54 -3.44
N HIS A 47 -3.03 10.78 -2.34
CA HIS A 47 -2.54 10.47 -0.99
C HIS A 47 -3.46 9.46 -0.34
N LEU A 48 -2.93 8.28 -0.03
CA LEU A 48 -3.67 7.18 0.58
C LEU A 48 -3.09 6.88 1.96
N PHE A 49 -3.84 7.18 3.02
CA PHE A 49 -3.50 6.83 4.39
C PHE A 49 -4.40 5.67 4.82
N LEU A 50 -3.84 4.46 4.86
CA LEU A 50 -4.55 3.27 5.28
C LEU A 50 -4.14 2.92 6.70
N HIS A 51 -5.09 3.01 7.62
CA HIS A 51 -4.88 2.58 9.00
C HIS A 51 -5.35 1.14 9.12
N VAL A 52 -4.42 0.21 9.33
CA VAL A 52 -4.75 -1.15 9.78
C VAL A 52 -5.18 -1.01 11.25
N PRO A 53 -6.43 -1.31 11.62
CA PRO A 53 -6.80 -1.32 13.03
C PRO A 53 -5.98 -2.42 13.72
N SER A 54 -5.02 -2.01 14.53
CA SER A 54 -4.23 -2.90 15.38
C SER A 54 -5.17 -3.48 16.44
N THR A 55 -5.90 -4.56 16.12
CA THR A 55 -6.53 -5.36 17.18
C THR A 55 -5.40 -6.04 17.97
N PRO A 56 -5.26 -5.78 19.28
CA PRO A 56 -4.27 -6.49 20.08
C PRO A 56 -4.58 -8.00 20.06
N PRO A 57 -3.57 -8.88 20.02
CA PRO A 57 -3.81 -10.32 20.09
C PRO A 57 -4.58 -10.63 21.38
N PRO A 58 -5.62 -11.49 21.34
CA PRO A 58 -6.30 -11.90 22.57
C PRO A 58 -5.28 -12.59 23.48
N LEU A 59 -5.15 -12.07 24.72
CA LEU A 59 -4.34 -12.70 25.76
C LEU A 59 -4.80 -14.16 25.92
N PRO A 60 -3.87 -15.14 25.98
CA PRO A 60 -4.26 -16.51 26.28
C PRO A 60 -4.94 -16.56 27.66
N PRO A 61 -6.03 -17.33 27.83
CA PRO A 61 -6.67 -17.48 29.14
C PRO A 61 -5.67 -18.10 30.13
N PRO A 62 -5.72 -17.72 31.42
CA PRO A 62 -4.84 -18.29 32.43
C PRO A 62 -5.09 -19.79 32.55
N SER A 63 -4.06 -20.60 32.29
CA SER A 63 -4.11 -22.06 32.39
C SER A 63 -4.49 -22.48 33.82
N PRO A 64 -5.59 -23.21 34.05
CA PRO A 64 -5.79 -23.90 35.31
C PRO A 64 -4.93 -25.15 35.32
N HIS A 65 -4.37 -25.41 36.49
CA HIS A 65 -3.53 -26.55 36.82
C HIS A 65 -4.12 -27.89 36.34
N SER A 66 -3.21 -28.74 35.85
CA SER A 66 -3.19 -30.21 35.88
C SER A 66 -4.52 -30.93 36.17
N HIS A 67 -4.98 -31.80 35.27
CA HIS A 67 -5.21 -33.21 35.59
C HIS A 67 -5.49 -34.05 34.33
N SER A 68 -5.05 -35.30 34.43
CA SER A 68 -5.02 -36.42 33.49
C SER A 68 -6.33 -36.80 32.77
N GLY A 69 -6.16 -37.25 31.52
CA GLY A 69 -6.73 -38.53 31.05
C GLY A 69 -8.07 -38.49 30.29
N GLY A 70 -8.12 -39.23 29.18
CA GLY A 70 -9.37 -39.81 28.66
C GLY A 70 -9.69 -39.49 27.20
N SER A 71 -9.84 -40.56 26.40
CA SER A 71 -10.44 -40.59 25.05
C SER A 71 -11.72 -39.77 24.92
N GLY A 72 -11.93 -39.14 23.77
CA GLY A 72 -13.24 -38.59 23.41
C GLY A 72 -13.26 -37.93 22.05
N ALA A 73 -14.02 -38.54 21.14
CA ALA A 73 -14.30 -38.04 19.82
C ALA A 73 -15.04 -36.69 19.82
N GLY A 74 -14.85 -35.95 18.72
CA GLY A 74 -15.91 -35.11 18.17
C GLY A 74 -15.75 -33.60 18.37
N GLY A 75 -15.85 -32.90 17.24
CA GLY A 75 -16.43 -31.57 17.20
C GLY A 75 -15.44 -30.43 17.17
N GLY A 76 -15.60 -29.55 16.19
CA GLY A 76 -14.93 -28.26 16.19
C GLY A 76 -13.94 -28.07 15.04
N LYS A 77 -14.42 -28.31 13.82
CA LYS A 77 -13.92 -27.71 12.59
C LYS A 77 -13.76 -26.20 12.78
N LEU A 78 -12.60 -25.75 13.23
CA LEU A 78 -12.11 -24.40 12.94
C LEU A 78 -11.39 -24.49 11.60
N SER A 79 -12.19 -24.75 10.56
CA SER A 79 -11.88 -24.19 9.25
C SER A 79 -11.78 -22.69 9.50
N TYR A 80 -10.56 -22.19 9.65
CA TYR A 80 -10.27 -20.87 9.15
C TYR A 80 -10.73 -20.91 7.70
N ASN A 81 -11.96 -20.47 7.45
CA ASN A 81 -12.32 -19.89 6.18
C ASN A 81 -11.44 -18.64 6.09
N GLN A 82 -10.15 -18.85 5.77
CA GLN A 82 -9.50 -18.05 4.77
C GLN A 82 -10.37 -18.22 3.53
N ASP A 83 -11.46 -17.45 3.47
CA ASP A 83 -11.93 -16.93 2.20
C ASP A 83 -10.71 -16.19 1.64
N LEU A 84 -9.92 -16.95 0.90
CA LEU A 84 -8.97 -16.47 -0.09
C LEU A 84 -9.80 -15.71 -1.13
N SER A 85 -10.35 -14.56 -0.75
CA SER A 85 -10.43 -13.47 -1.69
C SER A 85 -8.98 -13.27 -2.13
N PRO A 86 -8.65 -13.37 -3.42
CA PRO A 86 -7.26 -13.32 -3.83
C PRO A 86 -6.67 -12.03 -3.28
N ASP A 87 -5.36 -11.99 -3.07
CA ASP A 87 -4.58 -10.79 -2.74
C ASP A 87 -4.64 -9.73 -3.86
N LEU A 88 -5.86 -9.37 -4.26
CA LEU A 88 -6.26 -8.43 -5.29
C LEU A 88 -5.85 -7.02 -4.85
N ALA A 89 -5.87 -6.75 -3.55
CA ALA A 89 -5.74 -5.41 -3.00
C ALA A 89 -4.50 -4.63 -3.50
N PRO A 90 -3.26 -5.16 -3.41
CA PRO A 90 -2.10 -4.32 -3.72
C PRO A 90 -1.69 -4.34 -5.19
N VAL A 91 -1.79 -5.49 -5.84
CA VAL A 91 -1.46 -5.60 -7.27
C VAL A 91 -2.43 -4.78 -8.12
N HIS A 92 -3.71 -4.80 -7.78
CA HIS A 92 -4.70 -4.03 -8.53
C HIS A 92 -4.62 -2.54 -8.21
N LEU A 93 -4.26 -2.17 -6.97
CA LEU A 93 -3.96 -0.78 -6.64
C LEU A 93 -2.73 -0.29 -7.44
N ALA A 94 -1.66 -1.07 -7.50
CA ALA A 94 -0.48 -0.74 -8.31
C ALA A 94 -0.85 -0.55 -9.79
N ALA A 95 -1.66 -1.46 -10.33
CA ALA A 95 -2.10 -1.43 -11.72
C ALA A 95 -3.07 -0.28 -12.01
N ALA A 96 -3.90 0.11 -11.04
CA ALA A 96 -4.81 1.25 -11.20
C ALA A 96 -4.06 2.58 -11.09
N VAL A 97 -3.13 2.70 -10.14
CA VAL A 97 -2.29 3.89 -9.96
C VAL A 97 -1.35 4.09 -11.16
N SER A 98 -0.82 3.00 -11.74
CA SER A 98 0.07 3.07 -12.90
C SER A 98 -0.64 3.61 -14.17
N GLN A 99 -1.97 3.58 -14.22
CA GLN A 99 -2.75 4.18 -15.30
C GLN A 99 -2.86 5.71 -15.18
N CYS A 100 -2.57 6.29 -14.01
CA CYS A 100 -2.67 7.72 -13.77
C CYS A 100 -1.44 8.47 -14.31
N SER A 101 -1.29 8.57 -15.63
CA SER A 101 -0.09 9.13 -16.28
C SER A 101 0.22 10.60 -15.95
N ARG A 102 -0.74 11.35 -15.40
CA ARG A 102 -0.57 12.76 -14.98
C ARG A 102 -0.21 12.92 -13.50
N LEU A 103 -0.01 11.81 -12.79
CA LEU A 103 0.23 11.83 -11.36
C LEU A 103 1.63 12.39 -11.07
N VAL A 104 1.65 13.46 -10.29
CA VAL A 104 2.83 14.26 -9.93
C VAL A 104 3.28 13.93 -8.51
N SER A 105 2.33 13.62 -7.62
CA SER A 105 2.57 13.31 -6.22
C SER A 105 1.81 12.07 -5.79
N LEU A 106 2.53 11.08 -5.30
CA LEU A 106 2.00 9.80 -4.83
C LEU A 106 2.43 9.55 -3.40
N GLU A 107 1.48 9.31 -2.52
CA GLU A 107 1.74 8.89 -1.15
C GLU A 107 0.95 7.63 -0.85
N LEU A 108 1.68 6.57 -0.51
CA LEU A 108 1.17 5.22 -0.37
C LEU A 108 1.42 4.69 1.05
N PRO A 109 0.47 3.93 1.61
CA PRO A 109 0.65 3.30 2.89
C PRO A 109 1.60 2.11 2.75
N GLY A 110 2.43 1.96 3.78
CA GLY A 110 3.69 1.23 3.71
C GLY A 110 3.63 -0.30 3.64
N GLU A 111 2.47 -0.93 3.59
CA GLU A 111 2.35 -2.39 3.68
C GLU A 111 2.02 -3.04 2.31
N ASP A 112 1.30 -2.34 1.44
CA ASP A 112 0.64 -3.00 0.31
C ASP A 112 1.50 -2.97 -0.98
N LEU A 113 2.22 -1.89 -1.28
CA LEU A 113 2.82 -1.69 -2.60
C LEU A 113 4.32 -1.96 -2.71
N GLU A 114 4.96 -2.42 -1.64
CA GLU A 114 6.42 -2.50 -1.50
C GLU A 114 7.12 -3.18 -2.72
N GLY A 115 6.67 -4.37 -3.11
CA GLY A 115 7.22 -5.12 -4.25
C GLY A 115 6.77 -4.61 -5.63
N ARG A 116 5.91 -3.58 -5.67
CA ARG A 116 5.33 -3.03 -6.90
C ARG A 116 5.69 -1.57 -7.14
N VAL A 117 6.29 -0.87 -6.16
CA VAL A 117 6.76 0.51 -6.32
C VAL A 117 7.68 0.68 -7.55
N PRO A 118 8.62 -0.25 -7.85
CA PRO A 118 9.44 -0.12 -9.06
C PRO A 118 8.61 -0.08 -10.34
N MET A 119 7.59 -0.93 -10.46
CA MET A 119 6.67 -0.95 -11.60
C MET A 119 5.86 0.34 -11.69
N VAL A 120 5.39 0.87 -10.57
CA VAL A 120 4.64 2.14 -10.51
C VAL A 120 5.53 3.31 -10.95
N LEU A 121 6.78 3.37 -10.49
CA LEU A 121 7.75 4.37 -10.93
C LEU A 121 8.00 4.28 -12.44
N GLN A 122 8.20 3.09 -12.99
CA GLN A 122 8.39 2.93 -14.43
C GLN A 122 7.16 3.34 -15.26
N ALA A 123 5.96 3.13 -14.73
CA ALA A 123 4.71 3.50 -15.42
C ALA A 123 4.36 4.99 -15.31
N LEU A 124 4.90 5.70 -14.32
CA LEU A 124 4.61 7.10 -14.02
C LEU A 124 5.84 7.99 -14.22
N PRO A 125 6.34 8.16 -15.46
CA PRO A 125 7.59 8.87 -15.73
C PRO A 125 7.54 10.36 -15.36
N GLY A 126 6.35 10.94 -15.16
CA GLY A 126 6.14 12.31 -14.70
C GLY A 126 6.08 12.47 -13.17
N LEU A 127 6.19 11.40 -12.41
CA LEU A 127 6.07 11.44 -10.95
C LEU A 127 7.24 12.21 -10.34
N THR A 128 6.93 13.24 -9.55
CA THR A 128 7.95 14.12 -8.95
C THR A 128 8.12 13.90 -7.46
N ARG A 129 7.05 13.47 -6.78
CA ARG A 129 7.04 13.21 -5.34
C ARG A 129 6.50 11.82 -5.08
N LEU A 130 7.25 11.03 -4.32
CA LEU A 130 6.84 9.72 -3.86
C LEU A 130 7.04 9.61 -2.34
N SER A 131 6.03 9.12 -1.64
CA SER A 131 6.20 8.55 -0.31
C SER A 131 5.71 7.12 -0.27
N ALA A 132 6.59 6.20 0.13
CA ALA A 132 6.31 4.77 0.26
C ALA A 132 7.37 4.12 1.19
N ARG A 133 7.06 2.99 1.81
CA ARG A 133 8.06 2.21 2.56
C ARG A 133 8.94 1.39 1.63
N GLN A 134 10.18 1.16 2.06
CA GLN A 134 11.16 0.35 1.34
C GLN A 134 11.74 -0.71 2.29
N LEU A 135 11.06 -1.85 2.43
CA LEU A 135 11.59 -2.96 3.23
C LEU A 135 12.54 -3.85 2.41
N GLY A 136 12.38 -3.90 1.08
CA GLY A 136 13.22 -4.60 0.12
C GLY A 136 13.90 -3.71 -0.94
N PRO A 137 14.76 -4.29 -1.79
CA PRO A 137 15.46 -3.57 -2.84
C PRO A 137 14.50 -3.11 -3.95
N TRP A 138 14.71 -1.89 -4.44
CA TRP A 138 13.96 -1.36 -5.58
C TRP A 138 14.83 -1.40 -6.83
N GLU A 139 14.55 -2.37 -7.70
CA GLU A 139 15.24 -2.52 -8.97
C GLU A 139 14.45 -1.83 -10.08
N LEU A 140 14.95 -0.66 -10.48
CA LEU A 140 14.40 0.08 -11.61
C LEU A 140 15.07 -0.39 -12.90
N SER A 141 14.28 -0.85 -13.88
CA SER A 141 14.81 -1.22 -15.20
C SER A 141 15.45 -0.03 -15.92
N GLN A 142 14.99 1.19 -15.64
CA GLN A 142 15.55 2.44 -16.17
C GLN A 142 15.56 3.54 -15.09
N PRO A 143 16.50 4.49 -15.12
CA PRO A 143 16.53 5.60 -14.17
C PRO A 143 15.26 6.46 -14.26
N HIS A 144 14.69 6.82 -13.11
CA HIS A 144 13.53 7.68 -13.04
C HIS A 144 13.94 9.16 -13.07
N THR A 145 13.67 9.85 -14.18
CA THR A 145 14.22 11.19 -14.43
C THR A 145 13.36 12.35 -13.93
N ALA A 146 12.13 12.12 -13.46
CA ALA A 146 11.29 13.20 -12.92
C ALA A 146 11.26 13.27 -11.38
N LEU A 147 11.70 12.22 -10.69
CA LEU A 147 11.52 12.12 -9.24
C LEU A 147 12.46 13.09 -8.54
N ALA A 148 11.88 14.05 -7.83
CA ALA A 148 12.59 15.14 -7.16
C ALA A 148 12.51 15.04 -5.63
N SER A 149 11.46 14.42 -5.09
CA SER A 149 11.29 14.19 -3.66
C SER A 149 10.91 12.75 -3.38
N LEU A 150 11.63 12.12 -2.45
CA LEU A 150 11.39 10.77 -1.97
C LEU A 150 11.31 10.77 -0.44
N HIS A 151 10.22 10.26 0.10
CA HIS A 151 10.02 10.08 1.53
C HIS A 151 9.81 8.61 1.87
N LEU A 152 10.73 8.05 2.65
CA LEU A 152 10.78 6.63 3.03
C LEU A 152 10.59 6.48 4.55
N PRO A 153 9.34 6.41 5.06
CA PRO A 153 9.07 6.40 6.50
C PRO A 153 9.50 5.12 7.22
N MET A 154 9.96 4.09 6.50
CA MET A 154 10.70 2.94 7.02
C MET A 154 11.54 2.37 5.88
N SER A 155 12.87 2.50 5.97
CA SER A 155 13.78 1.99 4.96
C SER A 155 15.06 1.41 5.54
N TRP A 156 15.64 0.47 4.79
CA TRP A 156 16.92 -0.15 5.11
C TRP A 156 18.03 0.51 4.29
N PRO A 157 19.13 0.95 4.93
CA PRO A 157 20.23 1.63 4.23
C PRO A 157 20.79 0.85 3.04
N GLU A 158 20.89 -0.47 3.14
CA GLU A 158 21.39 -1.37 2.10
C GLU A 158 20.52 -1.38 0.83
N HIS A 159 19.23 -1.09 0.95
CA HIS A 159 18.31 -1.02 -0.18
C HIS A 159 18.23 0.40 -0.76
N LEU A 160 18.50 1.41 0.06
CA LEU A 160 18.50 2.81 -0.36
C LEU A 160 19.73 3.15 -1.21
N ALA A 161 20.93 2.73 -0.80
CA ALA A 161 22.17 3.01 -1.51
C ALA A 161 22.16 2.65 -3.01
N PRO A 162 21.74 1.43 -3.43
CA PRO A 162 21.69 1.06 -4.85
C PRO A 162 20.57 1.76 -5.63
N LEU A 163 19.56 2.31 -4.95
CA LEU A 163 18.45 3.03 -5.59
C LEU A 163 18.86 4.45 -6.02
N LEU A 164 19.71 5.14 -5.25
CA LEU A 164 20.07 6.55 -5.49
C LEU A 164 20.60 6.85 -6.91
N PRO A 165 21.49 6.03 -7.51
CA PRO A 165 21.94 6.25 -8.89
C PRO A 165 20.81 6.23 -9.92
N SER A 166 19.73 5.50 -9.63
CA SER A 166 18.56 5.40 -10.50
C SER A 166 17.62 6.59 -10.38
N LEU A 167 17.89 7.54 -9.47
CA LEU A 167 17.08 8.74 -9.22
C LEU A 167 17.91 10.03 -9.43
N PRO A 168 18.40 10.29 -10.65
CA PRO A 168 19.40 11.33 -10.92
C PRO A 168 18.94 12.77 -10.67
N ARG A 169 17.63 13.00 -10.49
CA ARG A 169 17.03 14.32 -10.25
C ARG A 169 16.49 14.49 -8.83
N LEU A 170 16.78 13.55 -7.94
CA LEU A 170 16.36 13.60 -6.55
C LEU A 170 17.03 14.79 -5.85
N LYS A 171 16.21 15.69 -5.31
CA LYS A 171 16.65 16.89 -4.57
C LYS A 171 16.38 16.77 -3.08
N THR A 172 15.31 16.07 -2.73
CA THR A 172 14.86 15.92 -1.34
C THR A 172 14.71 14.44 -1.06
N LEU A 173 15.47 13.95 -0.09
CA LEU A 173 15.37 12.60 0.44
C LEU A 173 15.12 12.72 1.94
N ALA A 174 14.01 12.18 2.39
CA ALA A 174 13.73 12.01 3.82
C ALA A 174 13.49 10.51 4.05
N ALA A 175 14.31 9.90 4.90
CA ALA A 175 14.28 8.47 5.13
C ALA A 175 14.42 8.19 6.62
N ASP A 176 13.46 7.46 7.16
CA ASP A 176 13.53 6.90 8.51
C ASP A 176 14.22 5.55 8.40
N LEU A 177 15.48 5.50 8.83
CA LEU A 177 16.36 4.34 8.66
C LEU A 177 16.28 3.41 9.85
N TYR A 178 16.13 2.11 9.58
CA TYR A 178 16.35 1.06 10.57
C TYR A 178 17.84 0.76 10.64
N ILE A 179 18.45 1.06 11.79
CA ILE A 179 19.85 0.75 12.09
C ILE A 179 19.83 -0.29 13.22
N HIS A 180 20.29 -1.50 12.93
CA HIS A 180 20.49 -2.58 13.91
C HIS A 180 21.91 -2.55 14.46
#